data_AF-A0A2D7M1W3-F1
#
_entry.id   AF-A0A2D7M1W3-F1
#
_cell.length_a   1.000
_cell.length_b   1.000
_cell.length_c   1.000
_cell.angle_alpha   90.00
_cell.angle_beta   90.00
_cell.angle_gamma   90.00
#
_symmetry.space_group_name_H-M   'P 1'
#
loop_
_entity.id
_entity.type
_entity.pdbx_description
1 polymer ?
#
loop_
_entity_poly.entity_id
_entity_poly.type
_entity_poly.pdbx_seq_one_letter_code
_entity_poly.pdbx_strand_id
1 'polypeptide(L)'
;MLHSKNAQFVHQKLAIFCSLLLTLGATTLSGQQIELELNVSSTTYSPGETFVADLVLLNSAGLSVRGLQHAISWDSEYLQLLNVELTGDLEGSPVPEILIWNAPPPAGLGGDQGCSSWWDGTGLEALSLGLILTESISADAVPLVRMEFRVVGSSNNGTTQISTPDPDLSCGWIGSIATDSQGMVLPTSTSVVDLSVSNLPRPTDLNCGEVDQTVYLSWLEPVAYSQIEIHRDGNFIAQLPGGVLSFEDPDGVLGTERAYRIIGISGSLESPEVNCIATIDGDLETPSTFSCEQNGATVLLTWENLLPYDQVEVLRQGEVLSVLDATANSFIDQNPIPGTTLQYSLRSTLSGISAESEVCELFLPIPDVLFIRGDVDSDGELNLVDPVTTLQYLFVFGDMPCASAADFNDDGSLDLSDAVNLLDFLFTGGGAPEAPFPLAGLDPTPDSLGCDAGCDDVTCGSGFPGDECISALTVTIGGNEFDTSLMTDSSDAYDNTGCESTFLGQMYADIWLDFTAPVSGVASFSLCTEDVEFDSDMVIYSGSCGQLVQEACNGDGVDEFGEPCPLLTSRISDFPVNQGDHYFIRVGGFDSVSQVELGPGVLTITID
;
A
#
# COMPACT_ATOMS: atom_id res chain seq x y z
N MET A 1 5.22 -98.21 13.67
CA MET A 1 4.53 -98.26 12.38
C MET A 1 5.49 -97.69 11.34
N LEU A 2 6.43 -98.45 10.75
CA LEU A 2 6.25 -99.31 9.56
C LEU A 2 5.59 -98.58 8.37
N HIS A 3 6.34 -97.85 7.55
CA HIS A 3 6.86 -98.34 6.25
C HIS A 3 7.53 -97.24 5.41
N SER A 4 8.72 -97.57 4.91
CA SER A 4 9.53 -96.89 3.89
C SER A 4 9.13 -97.32 2.47
N LYS A 5 9.28 -96.43 1.46
CA LYS A 5 10.14 -96.59 0.23
C LYS A 5 9.60 -95.87 -1.03
N ASN A 6 10.56 -95.33 -1.80
CA ASN A 6 10.55 -94.84 -3.21
C ASN A 6 9.99 -93.42 -3.41
N ALA A 7 10.72 -92.37 -3.78
CA ALA A 7 11.85 -92.19 -4.73
C ALA A 7 11.52 -92.63 -6.17
N GLN A 8 10.96 -91.71 -6.97
CA GLN A 8 11.18 -91.46 -8.42
C GLN A 8 10.02 -90.61 -8.97
N PHE A 9 10.32 -89.66 -9.86
CA PHE A 9 9.42 -88.68 -10.50
C PHE A 9 9.07 -87.44 -9.67
N VAL A 10 9.97 -86.45 -9.59
CA VAL A 10 9.83 -85.07 -10.14
C VAL A 10 11.22 -84.41 -10.01
N HIS A 11 12.19 -84.97 -10.72
CA HIS A 11 13.53 -84.41 -10.95
C HIS A 11 13.87 -84.65 -12.42
N GLN A 12 13.00 -84.13 -13.30
CA GLN A 12 13.20 -83.99 -14.73
C GLN A 12 11.94 -83.28 -15.28
N LYS A 13 12.14 -82.18 -16.01
CA LYS A 13 11.13 -81.25 -16.56
C LYS A 13 10.71 -80.08 -15.67
N LEU A 14 11.67 -79.23 -15.31
CA LEU A 14 11.53 -77.78 -15.56
C LEU A 14 12.92 -77.14 -15.81
N ALA A 15 13.83 -77.93 -16.41
CA ALA A 15 15.03 -77.46 -17.10
C ALA A 15 14.75 -77.32 -18.61
N ILE A 16 13.53 -76.87 -18.95
CA ILE A 16 13.03 -76.63 -20.30
C ILE A 16 12.29 -75.29 -20.27
N PHE A 17 13.01 -74.23 -19.94
CA PHE A 17 12.73 -72.84 -20.32
C PHE A 17 14.02 -72.00 -20.19
N CYS A 18 15.17 -72.67 -20.34
CA CYS A 18 16.48 -72.05 -20.40
C CYS A 18 17.19 -72.71 -21.59
N SER A 19 17.51 -71.92 -22.61
CA SER A 19 18.20 -72.30 -23.86
C SER A 19 17.32 -72.79 -25.03
N LEU A 20 16.57 -71.86 -25.64
CA LEU A 20 16.41 -71.83 -27.09
C LEU A 20 16.03 -70.41 -27.58
N LEU A 21 17.03 -69.53 -27.76
CA LEU A 21 17.28 -68.79 -29.01
C LEU A 21 18.51 -67.90 -28.81
N LEU A 22 19.61 -68.27 -29.47
CA LEU A 22 20.69 -67.36 -29.81
C LEU A 22 20.26 -66.49 -31.00
N THR A 23 20.78 -65.26 -31.01
CA THR A 23 20.86 -64.32 -32.15
C THR A 23 19.55 -63.74 -32.70
N LEU A 24 19.01 -62.72 -32.02
CA LEU A 24 18.58 -61.50 -32.69
C LEU A 24 19.43 -60.35 -32.11
N GLY A 25 19.87 -59.43 -32.97
CA GLY A 25 20.55 -58.23 -32.51
C GLY A 25 19.72 -57.53 -31.45
N ALA A 26 20.36 -57.13 -30.35
CA ALA A 26 19.78 -56.23 -29.39
C ALA A 26 19.61 -54.86 -30.05
N THR A 27 18.58 -54.71 -30.89
CA THR A 27 17.89 -53.44 -31.00
C THR A 27 17.04 -53.37 -29.74
N THR A 28 17.41 -52.47 -28.83
CA THR A 28 16.48 -51.99 -27.80
C THR A 28 15.22 -51.56 -28.54
N LEU A 29 14.13 -52.31 -28.37
CA LEU A 29 12.79 -51.86 -28.77
C LEU A 29 12.37 -50.78 -27.77
N SER A 30 13.03 -49.62 -27.84
CA SER A 30 12.54 -48.38 -27.27
C SER A 30 11.30 -48.02 -28.09
N GLY A 31 10.12 -48.21 -27.51
CA GLY A 31 8.86 -47.83 -28.17
C GLY A 31 7.62 -48.60 -27.78
N GLN A 32 7.62 -49.49 -26.77
CA GLN A 32 6.40 -50.19 -26.35
C GLN A 32 6.37 -50.54 -24.84
N GLN A 33 6.67 -49.57 -23.98
CA GLN A 33 6.56 -49.74 -22.52
C GLN A 33 5.83 -48.55 -21.89
N ILE A 34 5.17 -48.79 -20.76
CA ILE A 34 4.65 -47.76 -19.88
C ILE A 34 5.79 -47.31 -18.96
N GLU A 35 6.04 -46.02 -18.91
CA GLU A 35 7.05 -45.45 -18.02
C GLU A 35 6.36 -44.67 -16.90
N LEU A 36 6.75 -44.98 -15.66
CA LEU A 36 6.31 -44.26 -14.46
C LEU A 36 7.44 -43.31 -14.08
N GLU A 37 7.30 -42.08 -14.55
CA GLU A 37 8.30 -41.02 -14.41
C GLU A 37 8.01 -40.17 -13.17
N LEU A 38 9.05 -39.89 -12.39
CA LEU A 38 9.05 -38.98 -11.26
C LEU A 38 9.73 -37.70 -11.70
N ASN A 39 9.01 -36.58 -11.58
CA ASN A 39 9.47 -35.26 -11.94
C ASN A 39 9.60 -34.39 -10.69
N VAL A 40 10.76 -33.74 -10.52
CA VAL A 40 11.05 -32.79 -9.45
C VAL A 40 11.60 -31.49 -10.06
N SER A 41 11.40 -30.36 -9.38
CA SER A 41 11.87 -29.05 -9.85
C SER A 41 13.37 -28.82 -9.65
N SER A 42 13.98 -29.49 -8.67
CA SER A 42 15.41 -29.46 -8.38
C SER A 42 15.88 -30.84 -7.92
N THR A 43 17.18 -31.08 -7.99
CA THR A 43 17.83 -32.27 -7.43
C THR A 43 18.69 -31.95 -6.19
N THR A 44 18.79 -30.67 -5.81
CA THR A 44 19.53 -30.25 -4.60
C THR A 44 18.64 -29.36 -3.74
N TYR A 45 18.55 -29.66 -2.45
CA TYR A 45 17.66 -28.98 -1.51
C TYR A 45 18.33 -28.69 -0.16
N SER A 46 17.91 -27.62 0.51
CA SER A 46 18.37 -27.26 1.88
C SER A 46 17.49 -27.89 2.97
N PRO A 47 18.03 -28.14 4.19
CA PRO A 47 17.24 -28.56 5.34
C PRO A 47 16.05 -27.64 5.59
N GLY A 48 14.87 -28.23 5.78
CA GLY A 48 13.61 -27.53 6.00
C GLY A 48 12.89 -27.06 4.73
N GLU A 49 13.56 -27.08 3.57
CA GLU A 49 12.95 -26.76 2.27
C GLU A 49 11.85 -27.79 1.94
N THR A 50 10.78 -27.33 1.28
CA THR A 50 9.73 -28.18 0.74
C THR A 50 9.80 -28.22 -0.78
N PHE A 51 9.46 -29.36 -1.36
CA PHE A 51 9.43 -29.54 -2.81
C PHE A 51 8.35 -30.53 -3.23
N VAL A 52 8.00 -30.49 -4.51
CA VAL A 52 6.99 -31.37 -5.10
C VAL A 52 7.67 -32.42 -5.98
N ALA A 53 7.21 -33.66 -5.85
CA ALA A 53 7.54 -34.76 -6.74
C ALA A 53 6.25 -35.29 -7.39
N ASP A 54 6.15 -35.12 -8.71
CA ASP A 54 4.99 -35.55 -9.51
C ASP A 54 5.28 -36.90 -10.16
N LEU A 55 4.37 -37.86 -9.98
CA LEU A 55 4.36 -39.13 -10.71
C LEU A 55 3.50 -39.00 -11.97
N VAL A 56 4.12 -39.21 -13.12
CA VAL A 56 3.47 -39.17 -14.43
C VAL A 56 3.61 -40.54 -15.10
N LEU A 57 2.49 -41.03 -15.64
CA LEU A 57 2.49 -42.17 -16.54
C LEU A 57 2.73 -41.68 -17.95
N LEU A 58 3.86 -42.07 -18.53
CA LEU A 58 4.19 -41.86 -19.93
C LEU A 58 3.82 -43.11 -20.75
N ASN A 59 3.03 -42.90 -21.80
CA ASN A 59 2.50 -43.94 -22.67
C ASN A 59 2.70 -43.57 -24.14
N SER A 60 3.95 -43.31 -24.51
CA SER A 60 4.37 -42.95 -25.88
C SER A 60 3.99 -43.98 -26.95
N ALA A 61 3.61 -45.18 -26.54
CA ALA A 61 3.19 -46.27 -27.41
C ALA A 61 1.66 -46.37 -27.60
N GLY A 62 0.87 -45.51 -26.95
CA GLY A 62 -0.59 -45.51 -27.02
C GLY A 62 -1.24 -46.82 -26.56
N LEU A 63 -0.61 -47.53 -25.61
CA LEU A 63 -1.12 -48.79 -25.07
C LEU A 63 -2.38 -48.53 -24.23
N SER A 64 -3.33 -49.45 -24.26
CA SER A 64 -4.56 -49.33 -23.47
C SER A 64 -4.28 -49.69 -22.01
N VAL A 65 -4.09 -48.71 -21.13
CA VAL A 65 -3.84 -48.94 -19.69
C VAL A 65 -5.14 -48.84 -18.89
N ARG A 66 -5.47 -49.86 -18.10
CA ARG A 66 -6.66 -49.85 -17.21
C ARG A 66 -6.31 -50.03 -15.74
N GLY A 67 -5.38 -50.91 -15.40
CA GLY A 67 -4.96 -51.15 -14.02
C GLY A 67 -3.53 -50.73 -13.78
N LEU A 68 -3.24 -50.20 -12.60
CA LEU A 68 -1.88 -49.87 -12.18
C LEU A 68 -1.66 -50.21 -10.70
N GLN A 69 -0.52 -50.80 -10.41
CA GLN A 69 0.04 -50.94 -9.06
C GLN A 69 1.45 -50.34 -9.08
N HIS A 70 1.73 -49.42 -8.16
CA HIS A 70 3.03 -48.76 -8.04
C HIS A 70 3.35 -48.43 -6.57
N ALA A 71 4.63 -48.29 -6.27
CA ALA A 71 5.11 -47.79 -4.99
C ALA A 71 6.29 -46.87 -5.22
N ILE A 72 6.36 -45.82 -4.42
CA ILE A 72 7.41 -44.81 -4.43
C ILE A 72 7.98 -44.76 -3.02
N SER A 73 9.29 -44.94 -2.90
CA SER A 73 10.00 -44.95 -1.63
C SER A 73 11.02 -43.84 -1.54
N TRP A 74 11.29 -43.41 -0.31
CA TRP A 74 12.30 -42.43 0.05
C TRP A 74 12.90 -42.79 1.41
N ASP A 75 14.06 -42.21 1.72
CA ASP A 75 14.66 -42.34 3.05
C ASP A 75 14.14 -41.25 3.99
N SER A 76 13.46 -41.66 5.07
CA SER A 76 12.91 -40.79 6.11
C SER A 76 13.94 -40.10 6.98
N GLU A 77 15.22 -40.51 6.90
CA GLU A 77 16.32 -39.74 7.48
C GLU A 77 16.50 -38.38 6.75
N TYR A 78 16.13 -38.30 5.47
CA TYR A 78 16.31 -37.11 4.64
C TYR A 78 15.00 -36.41 4.28
N LEU A 79 13.93 -37.18 4.06
CA LEU A 79 12.68 -36.67 3.48
C LEU A 79 11.46 -37.06 4.33
N GLN A 80 10.60 -36.09 4.59
CA GLN A 80 9.29 -36.30 5.18
C GLN A 80 8.21 -35.97 4.16
N LEU A 81 7.34 -36.93 3.87
CA LEU A 81 6.15 -36.69 3.06
C LEU A 81 5.11 -35.91 3.88
N LEU A 82 4.71 -34.73 3.39
CA LEU A 82 3.77 -33.84 4.05
C LEU A 82 2.34 -34.04 3.53
N ASN A 83 2.19 -34.13 2.22
CA ASN A 83 0.89 -34.18 1.55
C ASN A 83 0.96 -35.06 0.30
N VAL A 84 -0.18 -35.65 -0.07
CA VAL A 84 -0.35 -36.43 -1.30
C VAL A 84 -1.67 -36.06 -1.94
N GLU A 85 -1.62 -35.65 -3.21
CA GLU A 85 -2.78 -35.56 -4.09
C GLU A 85 -2.75 -36.71 -5.09
N LEU A 86 -3.90 -37.30 -5.37
CA LEU A 86 -4.01 -38.53 -6.15
C LEU A 86 -4.77 -38.30 -7.44
N THR A 87 -4.66 -39.26 -8.35
CA THR A 87 -5.46 -39.30 -9.58
C THR A 87 -6.95 -39.14 -9.28
N GLY A 88 -7.62 -38.37 -10.12
CA GLY A 88 -9.01 -37.93 -9.94
C GLY A 88 -9.12 -36.52 -9.35
N ASP A 89 -8.18 -36.12 -8.50
CA ASP A 89 -8.13 -34.77 -7.90
C ASP A 89 -7.16 -33.84 -8.67
N LEU A 90 -6.20 -34.40 -9.41
CA LEU A 90 -5.23 -33.65 -10.23
C LEU A 90 -5.84 -33.23 -11.57
N GLU A 91 -5.53 -32.02 -12.03
CA GLU A 91 -5.91 -31.56 -13.37
C GLU A 91 -5.32 -32.48 -14.45
N GLY A 92 -6.17 -32.89 -15.41
CA GLY A 92 -5.76 -33.83 -16.47
C GLY A 92 -5.61 -35.28 -16.04
N SER A 93 -5.82 -35.61 -14.75
CA SER A 93 -5.81 -37.00 -14.27
C SER A 93 -7.18 -37.67 -14.44
N PRO A 94 -7.23 -38.98 -14.72
CA PRO A 94 -8.47 -39.73 -14.82
C PRO A 94 -9.05 -40.05 -13.43
N VAL A 95 -10.38 -40.09 -13.35
CA VAL A 95 -11.08 -40.53 -12.13
C VAL A 95 -11.05 -42.07 -12.05
N PRO A 96 -10.45 -42.65 -11.00
CA PRO A 96 -10.37 -44.09 -10.84
C PRO A 96 -11.74 -44.70 -10.45
N GLU A 97 -12.04 -45.88 -10.99
CA GLU A 97 -13.16 -46.73 -10.56
C GLU A 97 -12.86 -47.33 -9.17
N ILE A 98 -11.61 -47.75 -8.96
CA ILE A 98 -11.08 -48.21 -7.69
C ILE A 98 -9.75 -47.52 -7.43
N LEU A 99 -9.58 -46.97 -6.24
CA LEU A 99 -8.34 -46.37 -5.77
C LEU A 99 -8.06 -46.87 -4.36
N ILE A 100 -6.91 -47.52 -4.19
CA ILE A 100 -6.36 -47.97 -2.91
C ILE A 100 -4.97 -47.37 -2.81
N TRP A 101 -4.69 -46.65 -1.75
CA TRP A 101 -3.39 -46.06 -1.52
C TRP A 101 -3.09 -46.03 -0.03
N ASN A 102 -1.80 -46.02 0.31
CA ASN A 102 -1.33 -45.88 1.69
C ASN A 102 -0.05 -45.05 1.70
N ALA A 103 0.05 -44.11 2.64
CA ALA A 103 1.22 -43.27 2.89
C ALA A 103 1.46 -43.11 4.41
N PRO A 104 2.69 -42.82 4.84
CA PRO A 104 2.97 -42.54 6.24
C PRO A 104 2.36 -41.20 6.71
N PRO A 105 2.11 -41.02 8.02
CA PRO A 105 1.67 -39.74 8.58
C PRO A 105 2.72 -38.63 8.37
N PRO A 106 2.32 -37.36 8.16
CA PRO A 106 0.95 -36.84 8.23
C PRO A 106 0.11 -36.98 6.96
N ALA A 107 0.71 -37.36 5.82
CA ALA A 107 0.05 -37.30 4.52
C ALA A 107 -1.15 -38.26 4.35
N GLY A 108 -1.22 -39.33 5.15
CA GLY A 108 -2.33 -40.29 5.11
C GLY A 108 -2.52 -41.05 6.41
N LEU A 109 -3.65 -41.76 6.50
CA LEU A 109 -3.87 -42.76 7.54
C LEU A 109 -3.01 -43.98 7.18
N GLY A 110 -1.90 -44.20 7.91
CA GLY A 110 -1.10 -45.42 7.76
C GLY A 110 -2.00 -46.66 7.77
N GLY A 111 -1.93 -47.47 6.72
CA GLY A 111 -2.95 -48.49 6.41
C GLY A 111 -2.68 -49.88 6.98
N ASP A 112 -3.75 -50.64 7.21
CA ASP A 112 -3.73 -52.05 7.67
C ASP A 112 -3.50 -53.09 6.53
N GLN A 113 -3.17 -52.67 5.30
CA GLN A 113 -3.18 -53.52 4.09
C GLN A 113 -1.98 -53.31 3.13
N GLY A 114 -0.76 -53.07 3.63
CA GLY A 114 0.46 -53.18 2.83
C GLY A 114 1.71 -53.45 3.69
N CYS A 115 2.89 -53.12 3.18
CA CYS A 115 4.16 -53.32 3.90
C CYS A 115 4.24 -52.41 5.11
N SER A 116 3.73 -52.86 6.27
CA SER A 116 3.70 -52.06 7.51
C SER A 116 5.09 -51.65 8.00
N SER A 117 6.15 -52.29 7.52
CA SER A 117 7.55 -51.91 7.75
C SER A 117 8.02 -50.70 6.94
N TRP A 118 7.24 -50.21 5.98
CA TRP A 118 7.52 -48.97 5.22
C TRP A 118 6.82 -47.74 5.80
N TRP A 119 6.16 -47.88 6.95
CA TRP A 119 5.35 -46.85 7.60
C TRP A 119 5.63 -46.75 9.10
N ASP A 120 6.88 -46.98 9.49
CA ASP A 120 7.29 -46.96 10.89
C ASP A 120 8.00 -45.65 11.30
N GLY A 121 8.17 -44.75 10.33
CA GLY A 121 8.84 -43.46 10.47
C GLY A 121 10.36 -43.58 10.52
N THR A 122 10.92 -44.72 10.09
CA THR A 122 12.37 -44.98 10.18
C THR A 122 12.94 -45.65 8.92
N GLY A 123 14.02 -45.09 8.39
CA GLY A 123 14.67 -45.62 7.19
C GLY A 123 13.79 -45.49 5.95
N LEU A 124 13.59 -46.58 5.21
CA LEU A 124 12.86 -46.57 3.94
C LEU A 124 11.35 -46.50 4.16
N GLU A 125 10.77 -45.34 3.84
CA GLU A 125 9.33 -45.13 3.83
C GLU A 125 8.79 -45.22 2.40
N ALA A 126 7.50 -45.50 2.22
CA ALA A 126 6.90 -45.56 0.89
C ALA A 126 5.42 -45.15 0.81
N LEU A 127 5.06 -44.51 -0.30
CA LEU A 127 3.69 -44.38 -0.80
C LEU A 127 3.41 -45.58 -1.69
N SER A 128 2.32 -46.29 -1.41
CA SER A 128 1.81 -47.36 -2.29
C SER A 128 0.49 -46.94 -2.92
N LEU A 129 0.29 -47.29 -4.19
CA LEU A 129 -0.88 -46.95 -4.99
C LEU A 129 -1.30 -48.16 -5.83
N GLY A 130 -2.57 -48.50 -5.75
CA GLY A 130 -3.25 -49.45 -6.61
C GLY A 130 -4.53 -48.83 -7.14
N LEU A 131 -4.71 -48.81 -8.46
CA LEU A 131 -5.87 -48.21 -9.10
C LEU A 131 -6.40 -49.03 -10.27
N ILE A 132 -7.72 -48.93 -10.48
CA ILE A 132 -8.41 -49.40 -11.68
C ILE A 132 -9.16 -48.21 -12.25
N LEU A 133 -8.94 -47.94 -13.53
CA LEU A 133 -9.52 -46.81 -14.23
C LEU A 133 -10.86 -47.17 -14.85
N THR A 134 -11.76 -46.19 -14.83
CA THR A 134 -13.10 -46.31 -15.42
C THR A 134 -13.04 -46.55 -16.93
N GLU A 135 -12.13 -45.85 -17.60
CA GLU A 135 -11.81 -46.01 -19.02
C GLU A 135 -10.31 -46.24 -19.18
N SER A 136 -9.90 -46.91 -20.26
CA SER A 136 -8.48 -47.13 -20.51
C SER A 136 -7.80 -45.85 -21.01
N ILE A 137 -6.64 -45.52 -20.45
CA ILE A 137 -5.80 -44.42 -20.92
C ILE A 137 -5.12 -44.83 -22.23
N SER A 138 -5.12 -43.92 -23.19
CA SER A 138 -4.25 -43.94 -24.37
C SER A 138 -3.52 -42.62 -24.61
N ALA A 139 -3.66 -41.66 -23.69
CA ALA A 139 -2.94 -40.39 -23.72
C ALA A 139 -1.45 -40.60 -23.47
N ASP A 140 -0.62 -39.76 -24.08
CA ASP A 140 0.84 -39.89 -24.04
C ASP A 140 1.45 -39.61 -22.65
N ALA A 141 0.81 -38.76 -21.84
CA ALA A 141 1.22 -38.42 -20.49
C ALA A 141 0.00 -38.23 -19.58
N VAL A 142 0.02 -38.83 -18.39
CA VAL A 142 -1.07 -38.74 -17.41
C VAL A 142 -0.53 -38.52 -16.00
N PRO A 143 -0.89 -37.43 -15.31
CA PRO A 143 -0.52 -37.24 -13.91
C PRO A 143 -1.27 -38.23 -13.02
N LEU A 144 -0.56 -38.90 -12.12
CA LEU A 144 -1.12 -39.93 -11.25
C LEU A 144 -1.08 -39.56 -9.77
N VAL A 145 0.00 -38.93 -9.32
CA VAL A 145 0.21 -38.56 -7.92
C VAL A 145 1.05 -37.30 -7.87
N ARG A 146 0.73 -36.40 -6.96
CA ARG A 146 1.58 -35.29 -6.54
C ARG A 146 1.94 -35.46 -5.08
N MET A 147 3.22 -35.49 -4.77
CA MET A 147 3.74 -35.64 -3.40
C MET A 147 4.45 -34.36 -2.99
N GLU A 148 4.09 -33.81 -1.84
CA GLU A 148 4.81 -32.70 -1.23
C GLU A 148 5.75 -33.25 -0.14
N PHE A 149 7.05 -33.03 -0.32
CA PHE A 149 8.09 -33.42 0.62
C PHE A 149 8.64 -32.22 1.38
N ARG A 150 9.12 -32.47 2.59
CA ARG A 150 10.01 -31.59 3.35
C ARG A 150 11.33 -32.29 3.57
N VAL A 151 12.43 -31.57 3.38
CA VAL A 151 13.75 -32.02 3.78
C VAL A 151 13.86 -31.94 5.30
N VAL A 152 14.05 -33.07 5.99
CA VAL A 152 14.16 -33.11 7.45
C VAL A 152 15.62 -32.94 7.91
N GLY A 153 15.80 -32.13 8.96
CA GLY A 153 17.11 -31.65 9.38
C GLY A 153 17.77 -32.52 10.44
N SER A 154 18.76 -33.34 10.03
CA SER A 154 19.99 -33.60 10.80
C SER A 154 21.06 -34.42 10.05
N SER A 155 20.82 -34.88 8.81
CA SER A 155 21.86 -35.55 8.04
C SER A 155 22.92 -34.55 7.59
N ASN A 156 24.20 -34.89 7.82
CA ASN A 156 25.31 -34.20 7.17
C ASN A 156 25.12 -34.29 5.65
N ASN A 157 25.73 -33.38 4.87
CA ASN A 157 25.64 -33.39 3.40
C ASN A 157 25.61 -34.81 2.83
N GLY A 158 24.53 -35.15 2.16
CA GLY A 158 24.20 -36.54 1.85
C GLY A 158 23.26 -36.64 0.65
N THR A 159 23.29 -37.81 0.02
CA THR A 159 22.46 -38.12 -1.14
C THR A 159 21.33 -39.06 -0.73
N THR A 160 20.13 -38.79 -1.22
CA THR A 160 18.97 -39.70 -1.10
C THR A 160 18.35 -39.91 -2.47
N GLN A 161 17.45 -40.88 -2.58
CA GLN A 161 16.74 -41.16 -3.82
C GLN A 161 15.24 -41.21 -3.56
N ILE A 162 14.47 -40.74 -4.53
CA ILE A 162 13.07 -41.12 -4.68
C ILE A 162 13.01 -42.14 -5.79
N SER A 163 12.60 -43.36 -5.47
CA SER A 163 12.66 -44.49 -6.39
C SER A 163 11.52 -45.47 -6.15
N THR A 164 11.44 -46.50 -6.99
CA THR A 164 10.60 -47.67 -6.68
C THR A 164 11.36 -48.59 -5.72
N PRO A 165 10.73 -49.04 -4.61
CA PRO A 165 11.35 -50.00 -3.70
C PRO A 165 11.40 -51.41 -4.32
N ASP A 166 12.36 -52.21 -3.86
CA ASP A 166 12.46 -53.63 -4.24
C ASP A 166 11.15 -54.40 -3.91
N PRO A 167 10.79 -55.44 -4.70
CA PRO A 167 9.65 -56.31 -4.40
C PRO A 167 9.74 -56.94 -3.00
N ASP A 168 8.66 -56.86 -2.23
CA ASP A 168 8.53 -57.45 -0.90
C ASP A 168 7.30 -58.37 -0.85
N LEU A 169 7.57 -59.66 -1.02
CA LEU A 169 6.55 -60.71 -1.03
C LEU A 169 5.94 -60.95 0.35
N SER A 170 6.52 -60.44 1.44
CA SER A 170 5.98 -60.61 2.79
C SER A 170 4.66 -59.84 2.99
N CYS A 171 4.48 -58.75 2.24
CA CYS A 171 3.30 -57.90 2.28
C CYS A 171 2.50 -57.89 0.96
N GLY A 172 2.92 -58.66 -0.04
CA GLY A 172 2.25 -58.74 -1.34
C GLY A 172 2.67 -57.68 -2.36
N TRP A 173 3.74 -56.91 -2.09
CA TRP A 173 4.35 -56.03 -3.08
C TRP A 173 5.20 -56.87 -4.06
N ILE A 174 4.72 -57.01 -5.29
CA ILE A 174 5.39 -57.79 -6.34
C ILE A 174 6.12 -56.93 -7.38
N GLY A 175 6.16 -55.61 -7.17
CA GLY A 175 6.73 -54.62 -8.08
C GLY A 175 5.66 -53.78 -8.81
N SER A 176 6.15 -52.84 -9.62
CA SER A 176 5.32 -51.95 -10.44
C SER A 176 4.72 -52.69 -11.63
N ILE A 177 3.39 -52.62 -11.77
CA ILE A 177 2.64 -53.36 -12.80
C ILE A 177 1.57 -52.46 -13.41
N ALA A 178 1.58 -52.33 -14.74
CA ALA A 178 0.44 -51.83 -15.50
C ALA A 178 -0.29 -53.00 -16.19
N THR A 179 -1.61 -52.91 -16.31
CA THR A 179 -2.44 -53.90 -17.03
C THR A 179 -3.40 -53.25 -18.02
N ASP A 180 -3.72 -53.98 -19.09
CA ASP A 180 -4.75 -53.57 -20.05
C ASP A 180 -6.17 -53.85 -19.57
N SER A 181 -7.17 -53.55 -20.42
CA SER A 181 -8.58 -53.76 -20.08
C SER A 181 -8.97 -55.22 -19.84
N GLN A 182 -8.16 -56.17 -20.31
CA GLN A 182 -8.32 -57.62 -20.17
C GLN A 182 -7.50 -58.17 -19.01
N GLY A 183 -6.72 -57.34 -18.31
CA GLY A 183 -5.84 -57.72 -17.20
C GLY A 183 -4.50 -58.31 -17.62
N MET A 184 -4.09 -58.16 -18.89
CA MET A 184 -2.75 -58.55 -19.34
C MET A 184 -1.72 -57.54 -18.85
N VAL A 185 -0.60 -58.04 -18.32
CA VAL A 185 0.52 -57.21 -17.86
C VAL A 185 1.21 -56.55 -19.05
N LEU A 186 1.35 -55.23 -18.98
CA LEU A 186 2.09 -54.41 -19.92
C LEU A 186 3.55 -54.26 -19.44
N PRO A 187 4.54 -54.12 -20.34
CA PRO A 187 5.91 -53.78 -19.94
C PRO A 187 5.92 -52.44 -19.20
N THR A 188 6.56 -52.39 -18.03
CA THR A 188 6.62 -51.19 -17.18
C THR A 188 8.06 -50.89 -16.77
N SER A 189 8.46 -49.63 -16.88
CA SER A 189 9.71 -49.10 -16.31
C SER A 189 9.41 -47.99 -15.31
N THR A 190 10.36 -47.73 -14.41
CA THR A 190 10.23 -46.71 -13.37
C THR A 190 11.48 -45.86 -13.32
N SER A 191 11.32 -44.57 -13.02
CA SER A 191 12.44 -43.64 -12.85
C SER A 191 13.04 -43.71 -11.44
N VAL A 192 14.27 -43.24 -11.33
CA VAL A 192 14.93 -42.95 -10.06
C VAL A 192 15.33 -41.48 -10.09
N VAL A 193 15.03 -40.76 -9.01
CA VAL A 193 15.43 -39.36 -8.83
C VAL A 193 16.50 -39.32 -7.75
N ASP A 194 17.73 -39.00 -8.15
CA ASP A 194 18.83 -38.72 -7.23
C ASP A 194 18.71 -37.31 -6.68
N LEU A 195 18.76 -37.20 -5.34
CA LEU A 195 18.66 -35.94 -4.61
C LEU A 195 19.89 -35.73 -3.73
N SER A 196 20.35 -34.49 -3.66
CA SER A 196 21.39 -34.01 -2.75
C SER A 196 20.76 -33.12 -1.68
N VAL A 197 21.00 -33.44 -0.42
CA VAL A 197 20.59 -32.61 0.72
C VAL A 197 21.82 -31.87 1.22
N SER A 198 21.87 -30.58 0.92
CA SER A 198 22.99 -29.72 1.29
C SER A 198 22.73 -29.00 2.60
N ASN A 199 23.66 -29.12 3.55
CA ASN A 199 23.65 -28.32 4.76
C ASN A 199 24.16 -26.88 4.57
N LEU A 200 24.51 -26.50 3.34
CA LEU A 200 24.84 -25.13 2.97
C LEU A 200 23.56 -24.41 2.50
N PRO A 201 23.18 -23.27 3.11
CA PRO A 201 22.12 -22.44 2.58
C PRO A 201 22.46 -21.96 1.17
N ARG A 202 21.46 -21.83 0.29
CA ARG A 202 21.62 -21.22 -1.04
C ARG A 202 21.86 -19.71 -0.95
N PRO A 203 22.53 -19.08 -1.93
CA PRO A 203 22.54 -17.63 -2.04
C PRO A 203 21.11 -17.07 -2.08
N THR A 204 20.90 -15.89 -1.49
CA THR A 204 19.59 -15.23 -1.45
C THR A 204 19.59 -13.96 -2.29
N ASP A 205 18.40 -13.45 -2.61
CA ASP A 205 18.22 -12.16 -3.30
C ASP A 205 19.04 -12.08 -4.60
N LEU A 206 19.06 -13.17 -5.37
CA LEU A 206 19.68 -13.19 -6.69
C LEU A 206 18.85 -12.33 -7.64
N ASN A 207 19.38 -11.16 -7.98
CA ASN A 207 18.83 -10.28 -8.99
C ASN A 207 19.67 -10.37 -10.26
N CYS A 208 19.01 -10.29 -11.41
CA CYS A 208 19.67 -10.03 -12.67
C CYS A 208 18.90 -9.04 -13.52
N GLY A 209 19.66 -8.18 -14.19
CA GLY A 209 19.15 -7.20 -15.11
C GLY A 209 20.23 -6.80 -16.12
N GLU A 210 19.83 -6.06 -17.14
CA GLU A 210 20.69 -5.71 -18.25
C GLU A 210 20.86 -4.20 -18.40
N VAL A 211 22.01 -3.81 -18.95
CA VAL A 211 22.22 -2.51 -19.60
C VAL A 211 23.31 -2.64 -20.66
N ASP A 212 23.05 -2.08 -21.85
CA ASP A 212 23.97 -2.10 -23.00
C ASP A 212 24.53 -3.51 -23.32
N GLN A 213 23.64 -4.51 -23.37
CA GLN A 213 23.91 -5.93 -23.58
C GLN A 213 24.80 -6.60 -22.52
N THR A 214 25.05 -5.94 -21.39
CA THR A 214 25.78 -6.51 -20.26
C THR A 214 24.79 -6.89 -19.17
N VAL A 215 24.78 -8.16 -18.77
CA VAL A 215 23.97 -8.63 -17.64
C VAL A 215 24.73 -8.45 -16.35
N TYR A 216 24.10 -7.80 -15.39
CA TYR A 216 24.60 -7.63 -14.03
C TYR A 216 23.85 -8.59 -13.12
N LEU A 217 24.59 -9.40 -12.38
CA LEU A 217 24.08 -10.26 -11.32
C LEU A 217 24.44 -9.64 -9.98
N SER A 218 23.52 -9.68 -9.02
CA SER A 218 23.80 -9.38 -7.62
C SER A 218 23.09 -10.39 -6.71
N TRP A 219 23.68 -10.69 -5.55
CA TRP A 219 23.12 -11.64 -4.58
C TRP A 219 23.64 -11.35 -3.17
N LEU A 220 23.01 -11.99 -2.18
CA LEU A 220 23.49 -12.04 -0.81
C LEU A 220 24.01 -13.43 -0.44
N GLU A 221 25.06 -13.45 0.38
CA GLU A 221 25.61 -14.66 0.97
C GLU A 221 25.08 -14.81 2.42
N PRO A 222 24.12 -15.71 2.69
CA PRO A 222 23.61 -15.92 4.05
C PRO A 222 24.64 -16.55 4.98
N VAL A 223 25.67 -17.19 4.42
CA VAL A 223 26.84 -17.72 5.11
C VAL A 223 28.07 -17.44 4.28
N ALA A 224 29.24 -17.35 4.92
CA ALA A 224 30.49 -17.16 4.19
C ALA A 224 30.79 -18.38 3.31
N TYR A 225 30.77 -18.18 1.99
CA TYR A 225 31.24 -19.18 1.05
C TYR A 225 32.74 -19.08 0.87
N SER A 226 33.37 -20.16 0.42
CA SER A 226 34.73 -20.12 -0.11
C SER A 226 34.74 -19.62 -1.55
N GLN A 227 33.72 -19.99 -2.35
CA GLN A 227 33.59 -19.65 -3.76
C GLN A 227 32.11 -19.54 -4.17
N ILE A 228 31.83 -18.80 -5.23
CA ILE A 228 30.54 -18.77 -5.94
C ILE A 228 30.79 -19.29 -7.36
N GLU A 229 30.05 -20.30 -7.80
CA GLU A 229 30.01 -20.71 -9.20
C GLU A 229 28.81 -20.08 -9.91
N ILE A 230 29.02 -19.62 -11.13
CA ILE A 230 28.01 -18.96 -11.96
C ILE A 230 27.90 -19.72 -13.28
N HIS A 231 26.67 -20.07 -13.63
CA HIS A 231 26.36 -20.67 -14.93
C HIS A 231 25.34 -19.83 -15.68
N ARG A 232 25.48 -19.81 -17.00
CA ARG A 232 24.53 -19.22 -17.96
C ARG A 232 24.07 -20.28 -18.94
N ASP A 233 22.76 -20.42 -19.09
CA ASP A 233 22.10 -21.39 -19.96
C ASP A 233 22.65 -22.82 -19.72
N GLY A 234 22.87 -23.15 -18.44
CA GLY A 234 23.44 -24.42 -17.96
C GLY A 234 24.97 -24.52 -18.04
N ASN A 235 25.64 -23.66 -18.80
CA ASN A 235 27.09 -23.69 -18.98
C ASN A 235 27.81 -22.93 -17.87
N PHE A 236 28.88 -23.51 -17.32
CA PHE A 236 29.75 -22.81 -16.37
C PHE A 236 30.44 -21.63 -17.07
N ILE A 237 30.32 -20.43 -16.50
CA ILE A 237 30.92 -19.21 -17.06
C ILE A 237 31.93 -18.55 -16.13
N ALA A 238 31.76 -18.65 -14.81
CA ALA A 238 32.66 -18.02 -13.87
C ALA A 238 32.68 -18.73 -12.51
N GLN A 239 33.79 -18.55 -11.81
CA GLN A 239 33.95 -18.92 -10.40
C GLN A 239 34.61 -17.76 -9.66
N LEU A 240 33.93 -17.23 -8.66
CA LEU A 240 34.36 -16.08 -7.88
C LEU A 240 34.78 -16.52 -6.48
N PRO A 241 35.73 -15.82 -5.83
CA PRO A 241 35.96 -15.97 -4.40
C PRO A 241 34.68 -15.62 -3.61
N GLY A 242 34.46 -16.28 -2.48
CA GLY A 242 33.38 -15.90 -1.57
C GLY A 242 33.55 -14.48 -1.02
N GLY A 243 32.43 -13.83 -0.72
CA GLY A 243 32.35 -12.42 -0.35
C GLY A 243 32.29 -11.45 -1.53
N VAL A 244 32.36 -11.94 -2.76
CA VAL A 244 31.98 -11.18 -3.96
C VAL A 244 30.47 -11.32 -4.14
N LEU A 245 29.77 -10.18 -4.24
CA LEU A 245 28.30 -10.12 -4.24
C LEU A 245 27.71 -9.67 -5.58
N SER A 246 28.55 -9.53 -6.60
CA SER A 246 28.13 -9.13 -7.94
C SER A 246 29.00 -9.73 -9.04
N PHE A 247 28.44 -9.83 -10.23
CA PHE A 247 29.11 -10.31 -11.43
C PHE A 247 28.57 -9.60 -12.66
N GLU A 248 29.45 -9.35 -13.63
CA GLU A 248 29.10 -8.72 -14.91
C GLU A 248 29.36 -9.72 -16.04
N ASP A 249 28.36 -9.93 -16.88
CA ASP A 249 28.40 -10.80 -18.05
C ASP A 249 28.15 -10.00 -19.34
N PRO A 250 29.21 -9.57 -20.07
CA PRO A 250 29.09 -8.72 -21.24
C PRO A 250 28.67 -9.45 -22.53
N ASP A 251 28.33 -10.74 -22.45
CA ASP A 251 28.04 -11.61 -23.61
C ASP A 251 26.52 -11.67 -23.93
N GLY A 252 25.76 -10.61 -23.61
CA GLY A 252 24.35 -10.49 -23.96
C GLY A 252 24.13 -10.43 -25.48
N VAL A 253 23.02 -10.99 -25.94
CA VAL A 253 22.61 -10.93 -27.35
C VAL A 253 21.20 -10.35 -27.40
N LEU A 254 21.02 -9.21 -28.07
CA LEU A 254 19.73 -8.54 -28.19
C LEU A 254 18.62 -9.49 -28.69
N GLY A 255 17.47 -9.43 -28.03
CA GLY A 255 16.29 -10.25 -28.28
C GLY A 255 16.40 -11.69 -27.75
N THR A 256 17.33 -11.97 -26.83
CA THR A 256 17.45 -13.27 -26.16
C THR A 256 17.10 -13.18 -24.68
N GLU A 257 16.66 -14.29 -24.10
CA GLU A 257 16.58 -14.48 -22.66
C GLU A 257 17.80 -15.30 -22.21
N ARG A 258 18.34 -14.99 -21.04
CA ARG A 258 19.48 -15.69 -20.44
C ARG A 258 19.09 -16.21 -19.06
N ALA A 259 19.23 -17.52 -18.86
CA ALA A 259 18.99 -18.14 -17.57
C ALA A 259 20.31 -18.24 -16.80
N TYR A 260 20.39 -17.53 -15.68
CA TYR A 260 21.52 -17.59 -14.78
C TYR A 260 21.20 -18.47 -13.59
N ARG A 261 22.22 -19.17 -13.10
CA ARG A 261 22.18 -19.84 -11.82
C ARG A 261 23.49 -19.66 -11.07
N ILE A 262 23.40 -19.51 -9.76
CA ILE A 262 24.57 -19.41 -8.89
C ILE A 262 24.53 -20.47 -7.79
N ILE A 263 25.70 -20.97 -7.43
CA ILE A 263 25.91 -22.01 -6.42
C ILE A 263 26.98 -21.52 -5.45
N GLY A 264 26.67 -21.52 -4.16
CA GLY A 264 27.64 -21.23 -3.11
C GLY A 264 28.44 -22.48 -2.75
N ILE A 265 29.76 -22.36 -2.65
CA ILE A 265 30.66 -23.47 -2.32
C ILE A 265 31.43 -23.18 -1.04
N SER A 266 31.42 -24.10 -0.08
CA SER A 266 32.27 -24.05 1.11
C SER A 266 33.12 -25.32 1.23
N GLY A 267 34.40 -25.23 0.87
CA GLY A 267 35.31 -26.37 0.82
C GLY A 267 34.97 -27.30 -0.36
N SER A 268 34.29 -28.42 -0.08
CA SER A 268 33.79 -29.36 -1.11
C SER A 268 32.27 -29.51 -1.08
N LEU A 269 31.59 -28.60 -0.36
CA LEU A 269 30.13 -28.60 -0.21
C LEU A 269 29.53 -27.53 -1.11
N GLU A 270 28.55 -27.91 -1.90
CA GLU A 270 27.75 -27.01 -2.75
C GLU A 270 26.42 -26.73 -2.08
N SER A 271 25.93 -25.50 -2.15
CA SER A 271 24.54 -25.16 -1.83
C SER A 271 23.60 -25.63 -2.92
N PRO A 272 22.28 -25.64 -2.69
CA PRO A 272 21.33 -25.60 -3.81
C PRO A 272 21.60 -24.37 -4.69
N GLU A 273 21.28 -24.49 -5.98
CA GLU A 273 21.35 -23.38 -6.92
C GLU A 273 20.18 -22.40 -6.72
N VAL A 274 20.43 -21.11 -6.91
CA VAL A 274 19.38 -20.09 -7.11
C VAL A 274 19.49 -19.58 -8.53
N ASN A 275 18.35 -19.29 -9.16
CA ASN A 275 18.28 -18.91 -10.57
C ASN A 275 17.55 -17.58 -10.76
N CYS A 276 17.85 -16.92 -11.87
CA CYS A 276 17.15 -15.75 -12.36
C CYS A 276 17.21 -15.72 -13.90
N ILE A 277 16.31 -14.98 -14.54
CA ILE A 277 16.26 -14.84 -15.99
C ILE A 277 16.39 -13.35 -16.32
N ALA A 278 17.30 -13.02 -17.23
CA ALA A 278 17.45 -11.67 -17.77
C ALA A 278 17.02 -11.64 -19.24
N THR A 279 16.16 -10.69 -19.60
CA THR A 279 15.83 -10.38 -21.00
C THR A 279 16.84 -9.37 -21.51
N ILE A 280 17.40 -9.60 -22.69
CA ILE A 280 18.41 -8.71 -23.28
C ILE A 280 17.73 -7.87 -24.36
N ASP A 281 17.33 -6.65 -24.06
CA ASP A 281 16.63 -5.74 -24.95
C ASP A 281 17.37 -4.40 -25.19
N GLY A 282 18.43 -4.15 -24.42
CA GLY A 282 19.27 -2.96 -24.50
C GLY A 282 18.83 -1.83 -23.56
N ASP A 283 17.73 -2.01 -22.84
CA ASP A 283 17.19 -1.02 -21.91
C ASP A 283 17.72 -1.28 -20.49
N LEU A 284 17.90 -0.20 -19.71
CA LEU A 284 18.33 -0.32 -18.32
C LEU A 284 17.15 -0.78 -17.47
N GLU A 285 17.31 -1.93 -16.81
CA GLU A 285 16.33 -2.40 -15.82
C GLU A 285 16.22 -1.40 -14.66
N THR A 286 14.98 -1.02 -14.32
CA THR A 286 14.69 -0.05 -13.26
C THR A 286 14.48 -0.74 -11.91
N PRO A 287 14.56 -0.02 -10.78
CA PRO A 287 14.18 -0.59 -9.48
C PRO A 287 12.80 -1.26 -9.51
N SER A 288 12.69 -2.47 -8.94
CA SER A 288 11.46 -3.23 -8.88
C SER A 288 10.66 -2.91 -7.62
N THR A 289 9.43 -3.42 -7.58
CA THR A 289 8.52 -3.33 -6.42
C THR A 289 8.39 -1.91 -5.87
N PHE A 290 8.44 -0.90 -6.74
CA PHE A 290 8.35 0.49 -6.33
C PHE A 290 6.93 0.79 -5.84
N SER A 291 6.83 1.27 -4.60
CA SER A 291 5.57 1.63 -3.96
C SER A 291 5.70 2.93 -3.18
N CYS A 292 4.55 3.56 -2.97
CA CYS A 292 4.36 4.80 -2.24
C CYS A 292 3.15 4.62 -1.32
N GLU A 293 3.37 4.78 -0.02
CA GLU A 293 2.34 4.59 1.00
C GLU A 293 2.30 5.80 1.93
N GLN A 294 1.10 6.18 2.35
CA GLN A 294 0.92 7.20 3.37
C GLN A 294 1.44 6.68 4.72
N ASN A 295 2.30 7.46 5.37
CA ASN A 295 2.85 7.18 6.70
C ASN A 295 2.68 8.43 7.59
N GLY A 296 1.48 8.57 8.16
CA GLY A 296 1.06 9.78 8.86
C GLY A 296 1.00 10.99 7.92
N ALA A 297 1.76 12.03 8.26
CA ALA A 297 1.98 13.28 7.50
C ALA A 297 2.84 13.10 6.23
N THR A 298 3.57 12.00 6.14
CA THR A 298 4.63 11.79 5.17
C THR A 298 4.25 10.71 4.17
N VAL A 299 5.00 10.62 3.06
CA VAL A 299 4.87 9.50 2.12
C VAL A 299 6.13 8.66 2.20
N LEU A 300 5.96 7.39 2.55
CA LEU A 300 7.04 6.40 2.51
C LEU A 300 7.08 5.80 1.10
N LEU A 301 8.24 5.93 0.47
CA LEU A 301 8.58 5.25 -0.78
C LEU A 301 9.47 4.05 -0.47
N THR A 302 9.20 2.90 -1.09
CA THR A 302 10.03 1.68 -0.97
C THR A 302 10.21 1.01 -2.31
N TRP A 303 11.37 0.40 -2.55
CA TRP A 303 11.70 -0.31 -3.78
C TRP A 303 12.81 -1.34 -3.56
N GLU A 304 13.05 -2.19 -4.57
CA GLU A 304 14.16 -3.13 -4.63
C GLU A 304 15.12 -2.78 -5.76
N ASN A 305 16.43 -2.81 -5.48
CA ASN A 305 17.45 -2.55 -6.49
C ASN A 305 17.85 -3.85 -7.19
N LEU A 306 17.50 -3.98 -8.46
CA LEU A 306 17.89 -5.13 -9.29
C LEU A 306 19.35 -5.08 -9.74
N LEU A 307 19.89 -3.88 -9.89
CA LEU A 307 21.22 -3.63 -10.42
C LEU A 307 22.06 -2.78 -9.46
N PRO A 308 23.40 -2.88 -9.54
CA PRO A 308 24.31 -2.01 -8.79
C PRO A 308 24.38 -0.63 -9.44
N TYR A 309 23.28 0.15 -9.37
CA TYR A 309 23.20 1.49 -9.94
C TYR A 309 24.33 2.40 -9.44
N ASP A 310 24.61 3.48 -10.17
CA ASP A 310 25.50 4.55 -9.70
C ASP A 310 24.79 5.46 -8.69
N GLN A 311 23.49 5.73 -8.91
CA GLN A 311 22.61 6.51 -8.05
C GLN A 311 21.14 6.23 -8.35
N VAL A 312 20.26 6.61 -7.43
CA VAL A 312 18.80 6.61 -7.61
C VAL A 312 18.27 8.01 -7.28
N GLU A 313 17.55 8.63 -8.22
CA GLU A 313 16.86 9.90 -7.99
C GLU A 313 15.37 9.64 -7.71
N VAL A 314 14.83 10.31 -6.71
CA VAL A 314 13.39 10.29 -6.40
C VAL A 314 12.75 11.50 -7.06
N LEU A 315 11.73 11.28 -7.88
CA LEU A 315 10.99 12.33 -8.58
C LEU A 315 9.57 12.41 -8.03
N ARG A 316 9.04 13.64 -7.93
CA ARG A 316 7.63 13.92 -7.64
C ARG A 316 7.11 14.88 -8.68
N GLN A 317 6.04 14.51 -9.37
CA GLN A 317 5.51 15.26 -10.53
C GLN A 317 6.59 15.50 -11.61
N GLY A 318 7.53 14.56 -11.78
CA GLY A 318 8.64 14.66 -12.74
C GLY A 318 9.81 15.56 -12.31
N GLU A 319 9.73 16.23 -11.16
CA GLU A 319 10.83 17.04 -10.61
C GLU A 319 11.62 16.25 -9.58
N VAL A 320 12.95 16.40 -9.57
CA VAL A 320 13.84 15.68 -8.63
C VAL A 320 13.66 16.23 -7.22
N LEU A 321 13.17 15.39 -6.31
CA LEU A 321 13.11 15.68 -4.88
C LEU A 321 14.45 15.44 -4.19
N SER A 322 15.10 14.32 -4.52
CA SER A 322 16.33 13.89 -3.86
C SER A 322 17.17 12.99 -4.77
N VAL A 323 18.48 13.02 -4.55
CA VAL A 323 19.45 12.10 -5.15
C VAL A 323 20.01 11.23 -4.03
N LEU A 324 19.85 9.92 -4.16
CA LEU A 324 20.21 8.94 -3.15
C LEU A 324 21.39 8.09 -3.61
N ASP A 325 22.11 7.53 -2.63
CA ASP A 325 23.14 6.53 -2.88
C ASP A 325 22.53 5.28 -3.54
N ALA A 326 23.32 4.61 -4.38
CA ALA A 326 22.96 3.39 -5.10
C ALA A 326 22.34 2.26 -4.26
N THR A 327 22.63 2.21 -2.96
CA THR A 327 22.14 1.17 -2.04
C THR A 327 20.82 1.54 -1.37
N ALA A 328 20.32 2.77 -1.56
CA ALA A 328 19.05 3.18 -0.99
C ALA A 328 17.90 2.35 -1.57
N ASN A 329 17.00 1.91 -0.70
CA ASN A 329 15.81 1.12 -1.02
C ASN A 329 14.52 1.72 -0.43
N SER A 330 14.63 2.90 0.18
CA SER A 330 13.52 3.63 0.76
C SER A 330 13.82 5.13 0.83
N PHE A 331 12.75 5.91 0.83
CA PHE A 331 12.79 7.36 0.99
C PHE A 331 11.51 7.83 1.69
N ILE A 332 11.59 8.86 2.52
CA ILE A 332 10.42 9.49 3.12
C ILE A 332 10.31 10.90 2.56
N ASP A 333 9.25 11.18 1.81
CA ASP A 333 8.86 12.54 1.47
C ASP A 333 8.22 13.17 2.71
N GLN A 334 8.96 14.08 3.34
CA GLN A 334 8.55 14.76 4.58
C GLN A 334 7.53 15.87 4.35
N ASN A 335 7.46 16.41 3.13
CA ASN A 335 6.60 17.55 2.81
C ASN A 335 5.78 17.25 1.54
N PRO A 336 4.96 16.18 1.55
CA PRO A 336 4.08 15.89 0.44
C PRO A 336 2.99 16.96 0.32
N ILE A 337 2.42 17.18 -0.87
CA ILE A 337 1.43 18.23 -1.11
C ILE A 337 0.01 17.63 -1.01
N PRO A 338 -0.78 17.91 0.04
CA PRO A 338 -2.16 17.42 0.15
C PRO A 338 -3.08 18.02 -0.92
N GLY A 339 -4.23 17.38 -1.14
CA GLY A 339 -5.26 17.84 -2.08
C GLY A 339 -4.95 17.62 -3.56
N THR A 340 -3.82 16.98 -3.87
CA THR A 340 -3.42 16.64 -5.23
C THR A 340 -3.06 15.16 -5.33
N THR A 341 -3.22 14.58 -6.53
CA THR A 341 -2.68 13.25 -6.81
C THR A 341 -1.16 13.38 -6.97
N LEU A 342 -0.42 12.85 -6.02
CA LEU A 342 1.04 12.79 -6.02
C LEU A 342 1.48 11.64 -6.92
N GLN A 343 2.28 11.96 -7.94
CA GLN A 343 2.94 11.00 -8.81
C GLN A 343 4.41 10.94 -8.43
N TYR A 344 4.88 9.77 -8.01
CA TYR A 344 6.28 9.49 -7.77
C TYR A 344 6.84 8.57 -8.84
N SER A 345 8.11 8.76 -9.19
CA SER A 345 8.89 7.81 -9.99
C SER A 345 10.34 7.82 -9.49
N LEU A 346 11.07 6.77 -9.82
CA LEU A 346 12.50 6.67 -9.57
C LEU A 346 13.25 6.81 -10.89
N ARG A 347 14.32 7.57 -10.93
CA ARG A 347 15.28 7.55 -12.05
C ARG A 347 16.58 6.93 -11.59
N SER A 348 16.87 5.73 -12.08
CA SER A 348 18.13 5.06 -11.85
C SER A 348 19.14 5.42 -12.94
N THR A 349 20.42 5.41 -12.60
CA THR A 349 21.51 5.59 -13.58
C THR A 349 22.55 4.51 -13.37
N LEU A 350 23.03 3.92 -14.47
CA LEU A 350 24.15 2.97 -14.47
C LEU A 350 25.00 3.20 -15.72
N SER A 351 26.31 3.41 -15.53
CA SER A 351 27.26 3.68 -16.61
C SER A 351 26.87 4.88 -17.50
N GLY A 352 26.16 5.86 -16.92
CA GLY A 352 25.68 7.06 -17.62
C GLY A 352 24.42 6.87 -18.45
N ILE A 353 23.83 5.67 -18.46
CA ILE A 353 22.49 5.40 -19.01
C ILE A 353 21.49 5.56 -17.87
N SER A 354 20.36 6.22 -18.12
CA SER A 354 19.30 6.44 -17.13
C SER A 354 17.97 5.89 -17.61
N ALA A 355 17.22 5.28 -16.70
CA ALA A 355 15.86 4.83 -16.92
C ALA A 355 14.96 5.26 -15.77
N GLU A 356 13.68 5.46 -16.06
CA GLU A 356 12.66 5.85 -15.07
C GLU A 356 11.73 4.66 -14.80
N SER A 357 11.48 4.38 -13.52
CA SER A 357 10.58 3.31 -13.08
C SER A 357 9.13 3.58 -13.49
N GLU A 358 8.27 2.58 -13.29
CA GLU A 358 6.84 2.82 -13.28
C GLU A 358 6.46 3.86 -12.21
N VAL A 359 5.35 4.56 -12.46
CA VAL A 359 4.85 5.62 -11.58
C VAL A 359 4.07 4.99 -10.42
N CYS A 360 4.33 5.49 -9.21
CA CYS A 360 3.46 5.25 -8.06
C CYS A 360 2.60 6.50 -7.78
N GLU A 361 1.29 6.30 -7.67
CA GLU A 361 0.34 7.39 -7.42
C GLU A 361 -0.33 7.25 -6.06
N LEU A 362 -0.42 8.33 -5.29
CA LEU A 362 -1.34 8.43 -4.17
C LEU A 362 -2.05 9.78 -4.12
N PHE A 363 -3.23 9.81 -3.50
CA PHE A 363 -3.93 11.04 -3.17
C PHE A 363 -3.92 11.24 -1.67
N LEU A 364 -3.35 12.36 -1.22
CA LEU A 364 -3.44 12.79 0.19
C LEU A 364 -4.67 13.69 0.33
N PRO A 365 -5.73 13.27 1.03
CA PRO A 365 -6.91 14.11 1.22
C PRO A 365 -6.54 15.34 2.07
N ILE A 366 -7.12 16.49 1.75
CA ILE A 366 -7.21 17.62 2.69
C ILE A 366 -8.34 17.26 3.65
N PRO A 367 -8.18 17.41 4.98
CA PRO A 367 -9.31 17.37 5.90
C PRO A 367 -10.28 18.51 5.54
N ASP A 368 -11.42 18.18 4.93
CA ASP A 368 -12.47 19.15 4.53
C ASP A 368 -13.28 19.60 5.75
N VAL A 369 -12.66 20.34 6.68
CA VAL A 369 -13.31 20.86 7.89
C VAL A 369 -13.04 22.36 8.00
N LEU A 370 -14.09 23.17 8.20
CA LEU A 370 -13.94 24.59 8.50
C LEU A 370 -13.47 24.75 9.94
N PHE A 371 -12.61 25.72 10.22
CA PHE A 371 -12.24 26.08 11.59
C PHE A 371 -11.87 27.56 11.66
N ILE A 372 -11.88 28.13 12.87
CA ILE A 372 -11.31 29.45 13.14
C ILE A 372 -9.93 29.21 13.77
N ARG A 373 -8.86 29.77 13.19
CA ARG A 373 -7.52 29.66 13.75
C ARG A 373 -7.49 30.36 15.10
N GLY A 374 -7.06 29.62 16.12
CA GLY A 374 -7.13 30.00 17.53
C GLY A 374 -8.35 29.48 18.30
N ASP A 375 -9.40 28.98 17.65
CA ASP A 375 -10.57 28.33 18.28
C ASP A 375 -10.37 26.81 18.32
N VAL A 376 -9.70 26.35 19.37
CA VAL A 376 -9.17 24.99 19.47
C VAL A 376 -10.24 23.99 19.88
N ASP A 377 -11.24 24.42 20.65
CA ASP A 377 -12.39 23.59 21.01
C ASP A 377 -13.60 23.75 20.07
N SER A 378 -13.48 24.61 19.05
CA SER A 378 -14.43 24.77 17.94
C SER A 378 -15.82 25.22 18.42
N ASP A 379 -15.85 26.10 19.42
CA ASP A 379 -17.07 26.67 19.99
C ASP A 379 -17.47 28.02 19.36
N GLY A 380 -16.65 28.55 18.46
CA GLY A 380 -16.83 29.82 17.76
C GLY A 380 -16.27 31.04 18.49
N GLU A 381 -15.72 30.89 19.70
CA GLU A 381 -15.22 31.99 20.53
C GLU A 381 -13.74 31.81 20.90
N LEU A 382 -12.86 32.64 20.34
CA LEU A 382 -11.46 32.70 20.81
C LEU A 382 -11.39 33.23 22.25
N ASN A 383 -11.10 32.36 23.19
CA ASN A 383 -11.08 32.69 24.62
C ASN A 383 -9.97 31.92 25.36
N LEU A 384 -9.98 31.95 26.71
CA LEU A 384 -8.90 31.35 27.51
C LEU A 384 -8.92 29.81 27.47
N VAL A 385 -10.04 29.20 27.09
CA VAL A 385 -10.16 27.75 26.98
C VAL A 385 -9.24 27.23 25.88
N ASP A 386 -9.10 27.94 24.76
CA ASP A 386 -8.29 27.53 23.61
C ASP A 386 -6.80 27.32 23.89
N PRO A 387 -6.03 28.33 24.37
CA PRO A 387 -4.63 28.12 24.68
C PRO A 387 -4.44 27.13 25.84
N VAL A 388 -5.44 26.99 26.73
CA VAL A 388 -5.41 25.97 27.78
C VAL A 388 -5.56 24.58 27.20
N THR A 389 -6.43 24.37 26.21
CA THR A 389 -6.59 23.11 25.47
C THR A 389 -5.29 22.72 24.76
N THR A 390 -4.65 23.65 24.05
CA THR A 390 -3.33 23.43 23.42
C THR A 390 -2.27 23.02 24.44
N LEU A 391 -2.17 23.73 25.58
CA LEU A 391 -1.20 23.41 26.63
C LEU A 391 -1.49 22.05 27.31
N GLN A 392 -2.76 21.69 27.48
CA GLN A 392 -3.15 20.40 28.04
C GLN A 392 -2.76 19.25 27.10
N TYR A 393 -2.97 19.41 25.80
CA TYR A 393 -2.51 18.45 24.80
C TYR A 393 -0.98 18.28 24.85
N LEU A 394 -0.23 19.39 24.79
CA LEU A 394 1.24 19.37 24.75
C LEU A 394 1.90 18.78 26.00
N PHE A 395 1.35 19.01 27.20
CA PHE A 395 2.04 18.67 28.45
C PHE A 395 1.36 17.60 29.31
N VAL A 396 0.06 17.34 29.09
CA VAL A 396 -0.74 16.52 30.02
C VAL A 396 -1.62 15.51 29.28
N PHE A 397 -1.40 15.29 27.98
CA PHE A 397 -2.17 14.36 27.15
C PHE A 397 -3.68 14.66 27.17
N GLY A 398 -4.06 15.94 27.12
CA GLY A 398 -5.45 16.37 26.90
C GLY A 398 -5.94 16.04 25.49
N ASP A 399 -7.25 16.18 25.26
CA ASP A 399 -7.84 16.02 23.94
C ASP A 399 -7.47 17.22 23.03
N MET A 400 -7.44 17.00 21.71
CA MET A 400 -7.17 18.03 20.69
C MET A 400 -8.28 17.99 19.64
N PRO A 401 -9.33 18.80 19.77
CA PRO A 401 -10.44 18.82 18.83
C PRO A 401 -10.02 19.33 17.44
N CYS A 402 -9.22 20.40 17.39
CA CYS A 402 -8.76 20.98 16.13
C CYS A 402 -7.29 21.41 16.20
N ALA A 403 -6.40 20.55 15.69
CA ALA A 403 -4.96 20.81 15.70
C ALA A 403 -4.57 21.93 14.73
N SER A 404 -5.28 22.06 13.61
CA SER A 404 -5.09 23.17 12.67
C SER A 404 -5.50 24.52 13.28
N ALA A 405 -6.53 24.55 14.14
CA ALA A 405 -6.85 25.76 14.89
C ALA A 405 -5.80 26.08 15.96
N ALA A 406 -5.16 25.05 16.52
CA ALA A 406 -4.17 25.19 17.57
C ALA A 406 -2.80 25.65 17.08
N ASP A 407 -2.46 25.43 15.80
CA ASP A 407 -1.28 26.01 15.13
C ASP A 407 -1.59 27.47 14.77
N PHE A 408 -1.18 28.38 15.64
CA PHE A 408 -1.59 29.79 15.60
C PHE A 408 -0.90 30.54 14.46
N ASN A 409 0.35 30.18 14.17
CA ASN A 409 1.20 30.86 13.20
C ASN A 409 1.29 30.14 11.85
N ASP A 410 0.57 29.02 11.68
CA ASP A 410 0.42 28.29 10.42
C ASP A 410 1.77 27.80 9.86
N ASP A 411 2.65 27.34 10.76
CA ASP A 411 3.98 26.85 10.39
C ASP A 411 4.06 25.31 10.23
N GLY A 412 2.92 24.64 10.44
CA GLY A 412 2.72 23.21 10.33
C GLY A 412 3.27 22.43 11.52
N SER A 413 3.60 23.09 12.62
CA SER A 413 4.15 22.49 13.84
C SER A 413 3.45 23.00 15.10
N LEU A 414 2.73 22.10 15.78
CA LEU A 414 2.10 22.45 17.05
C LEU A 414 3.11 22.46 18.22
N ASP A 415 3.41 23.64 18.77
CA ASP A 415 4.34 23.82 19.89
C ASP A 415 3.91 24.88 20.93
N LEU A 416 4.81 25.21 21.87
CA LEU A 416 4.51 26.15 22.95
C LEU A 416 4.30 27.59 22.44
N SER A 417 4.91 27.94 21.32
CA SER A 417 4.81 29.27 20.74
C SER A 417 3.38 29.59 20.31
N ASP A 418 2.63 28.60 19.83
CA ASP A 418 1.22 28.77 19.45
C ASP A 418 0.35 29.22 20.60
N ALA A 419 0.39 28.49 21.71
CA ALA A 419 -0.37 28.83 22.90
C ALA A 419 0.05 30.19 23.49
N VAL A 420 1.34 30.55 23.39
CA VAL A 420 1.84 31.85 23.84
C VAL A 420 1.35 32.98 22.93
N ASN A 421 1.36 32.79 21.62
CA ASN A 421 0.91 33.79 20.66
C ASN A 421 -0.61 34.01 20.77
N LEU A 422 -1.39 32.95 20.98
CA LEU A 422 -2.82 33.06 21.25
C LEU A 422 -3.11 33.84 22.55
N LEU A 423 -2.36 33.56 23.62
CA LEU A 423 -2.46 34.35 24.86
C LEU A 423 -2.05 35.82 24.66
N ASP A 424 -1.04 36.09 23.83
CA ASP A 424 -0.58 37.44 23.52
C ASP A 424 -1.65 38.22 22.73
N PHE A 425 -2.30 37.56 21.78
CA PHE A 425 -3.46 38.09 21.05
C PHE A 425 -4.60 38.44 22.01
N LEU A 426 -4.99 37.51 22.89
CA LEU A 426 -6.14 37.67 23.80
C LEU A 426 -5.96 38.75 24.87
N PHE A 427 -4.74 38.95 25.39
CA PHE A 427 -4.51 39.79 26.58
C PHE A 427 -3.65 41.03 26.37
N THR A 428 -2.81 41.04 25.33
CA THR A 428 -1.78 42.09 25.14
C THR A 428 -1.81 42.72 23.76
N GLY A 429 -2.75 42.32 22.89
CA GLY A 429 -2.92 42.86 21.54
C GLY A 429 -1.80 42.44 20.61
N GLY A 430 -1.32 41.19 20.74
CA GLY A 430 -0.41 40.54 19.80
C GLY A 430 -0.99 40.46 18.38
N GLY A 431 -0.21 39.91 17.45
CA GLY A 431 -0.69 39.68 16.08
C GLY A 431 -1.93 38.77 16.06
N ALA A 432 -2.87 39.02 15.14
CA ALA A 432 -4.01 38.14 14.92
C ALA A 432 -3.55 36.74 14.46
N PRO A 433 -4.35 35.68 14.68
CA PRO A 433 -4.09 34.37 14.08
C PRO A 433 -3.93 34.49 12.57
N GLU A 434 -3.09 33.64 11.98
CA GLU A 434 -3.05 33.47 10.53
C GLU A 434 -4.40 32.95 10.01
N ALA A 435 -4.65 33.08 8.70
CA ALA A 435 -5.92 32.61 8.13
C ALA A 435 -6.09 31.09 8.35
N PRO A 436 -7.29 30.57 8.65
CA PRO A 436 -8.59 31.25 8.62
C PRO A 436 -8.97 31.96 9.94
N PHE A 437 -9.08 33.28 9.93
CA PHE A 437 -9.54 34.12 11.04
C PHE A 437 -10.07 35.46 10.48
N PRO A 438 -11.12 36.08 11.03
CA PRO A 438 -11.90 35.69 12.23
C PRO A 438 -13.06 34.72 11.96
N LEU A 439 -13.37 34.45 10.69
CA LEU A 439 -14.42 33.51 10.31
C LEU A 439 -13.83 32.14 10.03
N ALA A 440 -14.66 31.12 10.21
CA ALA A 440 -14.26 29.76 9.95
C ALA A 440 -14.01 29.58 8.44
N GLY A 441 -12.90 28.95 8.11
CA GLY A 441 -12.45 28.73 6.75
C GLY A 441 -11.75 27.39 6.60
N LEU A 442 -11.48 27.03 5.35
CA LEU A 442 -10.55 25.94 5.06
C LEU A 442 -9.12 26.41 5.33
N ASP A 443 -8.24 25.47 5.65
CA ASP A 443 -6.82 25.73 5.78
C ASP A 443 -6.22 26.24 4.43
N PRO A 444 -5.70 27.48 4.37
CA PRO A 444 -5.07 28.02 3.17
C PRO A 444 -3.72 27.36 2.85
N THR A 445 -3.04 26.79 3.83
CA THR A 445 -1.78 26.06 3.68
C THR A 445 -1.87 24.66 4.31
N PRO A 446 -2.67 23.75 3.73
CA PRO A 446 -2.92 22.44 4.31
C PRO A 446 -1.63 21.67 4.60
N ASP A 447 -1.51 21.20 5.84
CA ASP A 447 -0.41 20.37 6.29
C ASP A 447 -0.91 19.05 6.92
N SER A 448 -0.16 18.50 7.89
CA SER A 448 -0.50 17.25 8.56
C SER A 448 -1.38 17.38 9.80
N LEU A 449 -1.57 18.61 10.27
CA LEU A 449 -2.53 18.97 11.28
C LEU A 449 -3.92 18.96 10.66
N GLY A 450 -4.89 18.59 11.47
CA GLY A 450 -6.28 18.50 11.03
C GLY A 450 -7.20 18.69 12.22
N CYS A 451 -8.50 18.67 11.93
CA CYS A 451 -9.53 18.83 12.94
C CYS A 451 -10.40 17.59 13.04
N ASP A 452 -10.40 16.99 14.23
CA ASP A 452 -11.26 15.87 14.61
C ASP A 452 -12.71 16.35 14.79
N ALA A 453 -12.88 17.59 15.23
CA ALA A 453 -14.11 18.37 15.22
C ALA A 453 -13.80 19.76 14.68
N GLY A 454 -14.66 20.30 13.82
CA GLY A 454 -14.58 21.69 13.41
C GLY A 454 -15.95 22.27 13.14
N CYS A 455 -15.96 23.44 12.52
CA CYS A 455 -17.14 24.29 12.36
C CYS A 455 -18.09 23.75 11.28
N ASP A 456 -19.38 23.73 11.61
CA ASP A 456 -20.45 23.35 10.67
C ASP A 456 -20.77 24.48 9.67
N ASP A 457 -20.41 25.72 9.98
CA ASP A 457 -20.58 26.91 9.13
C ASP A 457 -19.44 27.93 9.34
N VAL A 458 -19.50 29.06 8.62
CA VAL A 458 -18.47 30.12 8.66
C VAL A 458 -18.41 30.89 9.98
N THR A 459 -19.41 30.76 10.84
CA THR A 459 -19.47 31.41 12.16
C THR A 459 -19.24 30.42 13.31
N CYS A 460 -18.94 29.15 12.99
CA CYS A 460 -18.84 28.05 13.95
C CYS A 460 -20.08 27.92 14.85
N GLY A 461 -21.27 28.29 14.34
CA GLY A 461 -22.51 28.27 15.11
C GLY A 461 -22.75 29.49 16.02
N SER A 462 -21.95 30.55 15.91
CA SER A 462 -22.11 31.79 16.71
C SER A 462 -23.21 32.75 16.21
N GLY A 463 -23.80 32.55 15.03
CA GLY A 463 -24.90 33.39 14.53
C GLY A 463 -24.95 33.57 13.01
N PHE A 464 -25.71 34.57 12.54
CA PHE A 464 -25.77 34.93 11.11
C PHE A 464 -24.57 35.82 10.73
N PRO A 465 -23.99 35.69 9.52
CA PRO A 465 -22.99 36.65 9.04
C PRO A 465 -23.52 38.08 9.03
N GLY A 466 -22.76 39.01 9.61
CA GLY A 466 -23.12 40.39 9.82
C GLY A 466 -23.84 40.68 11.14
N ASP A 467 -24.23 39.66 11.92
CA ASP A 467 -24.97 39.84 13.17
C ASP A 467 -24.14 40.48 14.28
N GLU A 468 -22.82 40.27 14.25
CA GLU A 468 -21.89 40.85 15.22
C GLU A 468 -20.69 41.46 14.50
N CYS A 469 -19.97 42.37 15.17
CA CYS A 469 -18.80 43.03 14.60
C CYS A 469 -17.80 42.03 13.99
N ILE A 470 -17.59 40.90 14.66
CA ILE A 470 -16.62 39.88 14.23
C ILE A 470 -17.02 39.18 12.94
N SER A 471 -18.32 39.15 12.64
CA SER A 471 -18.87 38.55 11.42
C SER A 471 -19.29 39.58 10.37
N ALA A 472 -18.82 40.84 10.51
CA ALA A 472 -19.18 41.96 9.65
C ALA A 472 -19.04 41.62 8.15
N LEU A 473 -20.05 41.99 7.36
CA LEU A 473 -20.04 41.74 5.92
C LEU A 473 -19.18 42.77 5.20
N THR A 474 -18.21 42.31 4.40
CA THR A 474 -17.38 43.22 3.61
C THR A 474 -18.19 44.02 2.60
N VAL A 475 -18.03 45.34 2.61
CA VAL A 475 -18.67 46.30 1.71
C VAL A 475 -17.64 47.14 0.95
N THR A 476 -18.04 47.66 -0.21
CA THR A 476 -17.16 48.44 -1.10
C THR A 476 -17.84 49.74 -1.59
N ILE A 477 -17.10 50.58 -2.34
CA ILE A 477 -17.69 51.77 -2.98
C ILE A 477 -18.82 51.32 -3.93
N GLY A 478 -19.96 51.99 -3.85
CA GLY A 478 -21.20 51.63 -4.56
C GLY A 478 -22.31 51.23 -3.58
N GLY A 479 -23.35 50.60 -4.11
CA GLY A 479 -24.45 50.07 -3.31
C GLY A 479 -24.14 48.66 -2.78
N ASN A 480 -24.39 48.44 -1.49
CA ASN A 480 -24.17 47.17 -0.80
C ASN A 480 -25.48 46.74 -0.14
N GLU A 481 -26.02 45.59 -0.55
CA GLU A 481 -27.25 45.04 0.01
C GLU A 481 -27.01 44.45 1.41
N PHE A 482 -27.97 44.63 2.31
CA PHE A 482 -27.98 44.02 3.64
C PHE A 482 -29.41 43.69 4.08
N ASP A 483 -29.59 42.88 5.12
CA ASP A 483 -30.89 42.59 5.73
C ASP A 483 -30.76 42.37 7.24
N THR A 484 -31.43 43.21 8.02
CA THR A 484 -31.41 43.13 9.49
C THR A 484 -32.45 42.19 10.08
N SER A 485 -33.30 41.56 9.26
CA SER A 485 -34.48 40.80 9.73
C SER A 485 -34.17 39.59 10.62
N LEU A 486 -32.96 39.04 10.53
CA LEU A 486 -32.50 37.90 11.31
C LEU A 486 -31.42 38.27 12.34
N MET A 487 -31.04 39.55 12.37
CA MET A 487 -29.98 40.03 13.25
C MET A 487 -30.55 40.30 14.64
N THR A 488 -29.66 40.26 15.62
CA THR A 488 -29.89 40.49 17.03
C THR A 488 -29.37 41.87 17.42
N ASP A 489 -29.58 42.26 18.68
CA ASP A 489 -29.05 43.53 19.19
C ASP A 489 -27.62 43.29 19.68
N SER A 490 -26.62 43.83 18.99
CA SER A 490 -25.22 43.67 19.38
C SER A 490 -24.92 44.42 20.68
N SER A 491 -24.05 43.84 21.50
CA SER A 491 -23.72 44.38 22.83
C SER A 491 -22.73 45.54 22.80
N ASP A 492 -22.11 45.83 21.64
CA ASP A 492 -21.12 46.88 21.49
C ASP A 492 -21.67 48.25 21.85
N ALA A 493 -20.84 49.05 22.52
CA ALA A 493 -21.24 50.38 22.95
C ALA A 493 -21.29 51.36 21.77
N TYR A 494 -22.26 52.26 21.80
CA TYR A 494 -22.29 53.50 21.02
C TYR A 494 -22.64 54.66 21.94
N ASP A 495 -22.27 55.87 21.53
CA ASP A 495 -22.52 57.11 22.25
C ASP A 495 -23.20 58.11 21.31
N ASN A 496 -24.26 58.76 21.78
CA ASN A 496 -24.94 59.82 21.03
C ASN A 496 -24.22 61.18 21.14
N THR A 497 -23.13 61.26 21.92
CA THR A 497 -22.32 62.48 22.07
C THR A 497 -21.73 62.90 20.71
N GLY A 498 -22.18 64.04 20.18
CA GLY A 498 -21.72 64.57 18.89
C GLY A 498 -22.69 64.37 17.73
N CYS A 499 -23.70 63.52 17.88
CA CYS A 499 -24.82 63.34 16.92
C CYS A 499 -26.20 63.56 17.56
N GLU A 500 -26.27 64.15 18.76
CA GLU A 500 -27.53 64.40 19.49
C GLU A 500 -28.64 65.07 18.64
N SER A 501 -28.27 65.92 17.68
CA SER A 501 -29.21 66.62 16.80
C SER A 501 -29.79 65.76 15.67
N THR A 502 -29.28 64.55 15.50
CA THR A 502 -29.69 63.59 14.46
C THR A 502 -30.45 62.42 15.07
N PHE A 503 -30.88 62.49 16.34
CA PHE A 503 -31.76 61.49 16.94
C PHE A 503 -31.27 60.02 16.85
N LEU A 504 -29.98 59.75 17.11
CA LEU A 504 -29.51 58.35 17.22
C LEU A 504 -30.28 57.61 18.34
N GLY A 505 -30.90 56.50 17.97
CA GLY A 505 -31.76 55.62 18.77
C GLY A 505 -31.04 54.42 19.37
N GLN A 506 -31.65 53.23 19.29
CA GLN A 506 -31.29 52.00 20.02
C GLN A 506 -30.35 51.07 19.27
N MET A 507 -30.14 51.26 17.96
CA MET A 507 -29.47 50.29 17.09
C MET A 507 -30.14 48.91 17.17
N TYR A 508 -31.47 48.86 17.04
CA TYR A 508 -32.25 47.62 17.17
C TYR A 508 -32.03 46.68 15.98
N ALA A 509 -31.84 45.38 16.23
CA ALA A 509 -31.58 44.33 15.23
C ALA A 509 -30.54 44.80 14.21
N ASP A 510 -29.28 44.87 14.63
CA ASP A 510 -28.27 45.58 13.88
C ASP A 510 -27.34 44.67 13.08
N ILE A 511 -26.88 45.18 11.94
CA ILE A 511 -25.93 44.50 11.09
C ILE A 511 -24.61 45.27 11.06
N TRP A 512 -23.53 44.52 11.05
CA TRP A 512 -22.15 44.98 10.95
C TRP A 512 -21.63 44.79 9.54
N LEU A 513 -20.97 45.83 9.04
CA LEU A 513 -20.38 45.89 7.71
C LEU A 513 -18.92 46.33 7.82
N ASP A 514 -18.03 45.65 7.12
CA ASP A 514 -16.59 45.92 7.10
C ASP A 514 -16.21 46.72 5.85
N PHE A 515 -15.66 47.92 6.03
CA PHE A 515 -15.21 48.78 4.95
C PHE A 515 -13.72 49.12 5.06
N THR A 516 -12.95 48.75 4.02
CA THR A 516 -11.58 49.24 3.81
C THR A 516 -11.57 50.31 2.72
N ALA A 517 -11.10 51.51 3.04
CA ALA A 517 -11.03 52.62 2.11
C ALA A 517 -10.04 52.33 0.96
N PRO A 518 -10.49 52.19 -0.31
CA PRO A 518 -9.59 51.85 -1.41
C PRO A 518 -8.72 53.02 -1.87
N VAL A 519 -9.11 54.26 -1.54
CA VAL A 519 -8.44 55.52 -1.86
C VAL A 519 -8.61 56.53 -0.73
N SER A 520 -7.68 57.47 -0.58
CA SER A 520 -7.84 58.61 0.34
C SER A 520 -8.82 59.63 -0.25
N GLY A 521 -9.67 60.23 0.59
CA GLY A 521 -10.64 61.23 0.16
C GLY A 521 -11.64 61.56 1.25
N VAL A 522 -12.80 62.03 0.84
CA VAL A 522 -13.92 62.31 1.74
C VAL A 522 -15.05 61.35 1.41
N ALA A 523 -15.40 60.48 2.36
CA ALA A 523 -16.39 59.44 2.19
C ALA A 523 -17.79 59.91 2.59
N SER A 524 -18.81 59.36 1.93
CA SER A 524 -20.20 59.40 2.38
C SER A 524 -20.80 57.99 2.42
N PHE A 525 -21.43 57.68 3.55
CA PHE A 525 -22.17 56.45 3.84
C PHE A 525 -23.64 56.82 3.94
N SER A 526 -24.47 56.30 3.03
CA SER A 526 -25.85 56.75 2.89
C SER A 526 -26.84 55.59 2.81
N LEU A 527 -27.84 55.65 3.68
CA LEU A 527 -29.07 54.85 3.63
C LEU A 527 -30.26 55.67 3.10
N CYS A 528 -30.01 56.90 2.64
CA CYS A 528 -31.01 57.85 2.15
C CYS A 528 -31.54 57.47 0.76
N THR A 529 -32.11 56.28 0.66
CA THR A 529 -32.65 55.68 -0.55
C THR A 529 -34.07 55.19 -0.28
N GLU A 530 -34.83 54.88 -1.33
CA GLU A 530 -36.14 54.23 -1.17
C GLU A 530 -36.03 52.73 -0.87
N ASP A 531 -34.81 52.16 -0.94
CA ASP A 531 -34.55 50.74 -0.72
C ASP A 531 -34.46 50.37 0.77
N VAL A 532 -34.36 51.35 1.66
CA VAL A 532 -34.37 51.17 3.12
C VAL A 532 -35.76 51.59 3.64
N GLU A 533 -36.59 50.60 3.97
CA GLU A 533 -38.01 50.80 4.32
C GLU A 533 -38.26 50.99 5.83
N PHE A 534 -37.22 51.29 6.62
CA PHE A 534 -37.30 51.47 8.07
C PHE A 534 -36.50 52.69 8.57
N ASP A 535 -36.83 53.16 9.78
CA ASP A 535 -36.11 54.22 10.48
C ASP A 535 -34.76 53.66 10.95
N SER A 536 -33.68 54.06 10.26
CA SER A 536 -32.36 53.45 10.40
C SER A 536 -31.40 54.38 11.13
N ASP A 537 -30.64 53.83 12.04
CA ASP A 537 -29.50 54.46 12.70
C ASP A 537 -28.18 53.88 12.19
N MET A 538 -27.14 54.72 12.14
CA MET A 538 -25.81 54.33 11.68
C MET A 538 -24.71 54.83 12.61
N VAL A 539 -23.76 53.93 12.91
CA VAL A 539 -22.54 54.26 13.65
C VAL A 539 -21.33 53.72 12.89
N ILE A 540 -20.27 54.54 12.78
CA ILE A 540 -18.99 54.15 12.18
C ILE A 540 -17.94 54.06 13.27
N TYR A 541 -17.21 52.95 13.29
CA TYR A 541 -16.15 52.65 14.23
C TYR A 541 -14.81 52.45 13.52
N SER A 542 -13.73 52.74 14.23
CA SER A 542 -12.38 52.27 13.93
C SER A 542 -11.90 51.29 15.01
N GLY A 543 -10.74 50.68 14.82
CA GLY A 543 -10.15 49.72 15.76
C GLY A 543 -10.49 48.27 15.40
N SER A 544 -10.64 47.42 16.41
CA SER A 544 -11.00 46.01 16.25
C SER A 544 -12.22 45.68 17.11
N CYS A 545 -12.97 44.65 16.74
CA CYS A 545 -14.08 44.16 17.56
C CYS A 545 -13.62 43.90 19.01
N GLY A 546 -14.45 44.29 19.98
CA GLY A 546 -14.11 44.28 21.41
C GLY A 546 -13.27 45.47 21.89
N GLN A 547 -12.68 46.28 21.00
CA GLN A 547 -11.97 47.55 21.30
C GLN A 547 -12.33 48.65 20.30
N LEU A 548 -13.61 48.74 19.93
CA LEU A 548 -14.11 49.70 18.95
C LEU A 548 -14.03 51.15 19.44
N VAL A 549 -13.64 52.04 18.54
CA VAL A 549 -13.64 53.50 18.75
C VAL A 549 -14.65 54.12 17.81
N GLN A 550 -15.70 54.73 18.35
CA GLN A 550 -16.72 55.39 17.54
C GLN A 550 -16.16 56.68 16.91
N GLU A 551 -16.22 56.76 15.58
CA GLU A 551 -15.73 57.89 14.78
C GLU A 551 -16.85 58.83 14.32
N ALA A 552 -18.01 58.28 13.99
CA ALA A 552 -19.17 59.04 13.53
C ALA A 552 -20.49 58.32 13.84
N CYS A 553 -21.57 59.07 13.94
CA CYS A 553 -22.92 58.55 14.12
C CYS A 553 -23.96 59.47 13.47
N ASN A 554 -25.08 58.90 13.05
CA ASN A 554 -26.25 59.60 12.53
C ASN A 554 -27.50 58.72 12.74
N GLY A 555 -28.66 59.34 12.96
CA GLY A 555 -29.96 58.65 12.96
C GLY A 555 -30.82 59.20 11.83
N ASP A 556 -31.19 60.47 11.94
CA ASP A 556 -31.94 61.21 10.93
C ASP A 556 -30.99 61.95 9.97
N GLY A 557 -30.73 61.34 8.82
CA GLY A 557 -29.89 61.90 7.76
C GLY A 557 -30.56 63.02 6.96
N VAL A 558 -29.73 63.79 6.24
CA VAL A 558 -30.18 64.66 5.14
C VAL A 558 -29.43 64.31 3.85
N ASP A 559 -30.11 64.42 2.71
CA ASP A 559 -29.57 64.12 1.39
C ASP A 559 -28.52 65.15 0.93
N GLU A 560 -28.00 65.00 -0.28
CA GLU A 560 -26.99 65.92 -0.87
C GLU A 560 -27.51 67.36 -1.08
N PHE A 561 -28.82 67.57 -1.04
CA PHE A 561 -29.47 68.88 -1.17
C PHE A 561 -29.86 69.49 0.18
N GLY A 562 -29.66 68.74 1.28
CA GLY A 562 -30.02 69.15 2.64
C GLY A 562 -31.49 68.89 3.00
N GLU A 563 -32.20 68.07 2.22
CA GLU A 563 -33.56 67.63 2.55
C GLU A 563 -33.53 66.38 3.44
N PRO A 564 -34.48 66.20 4.36
CA PRO A 564 -34.53 65.01 5.22
C PRO A 564 -34.62 63.72 4.40
N CYS A 565 -33.87 62.70 4.82
CA CYS A 565 -33.87 61.41 4.14
C CYS A 565 -35.23 60.69 4.27
N PRO A 566 -35.62 59.87 3.28
CA PRO A 566 -36.84 59.08 3.35
C PRO A 566 -36.86 58.24 4.62
N LEU A 567 -38.04 58.15 5.26
CA LEU A 567 -38.26 57.32 6.45
C LEU A 567 -37.29 57.58 7.61
N LEU A 568 -36.72 58.79 7.70
CA LEU A 568 -35.76 59.16 8.75
C LEU A 568 -34.44 58.37 8.69
N THR A 569 -34.11 57.80 7.53
CA THR A 569 -32.87 57.03 7.34
C THR A 569 -31.59 57.82 7.54
N SER A 570 -30.51 57.11 7.87
CA SER A 570 -29.22 57.66 8.24
C SER A 570 -28.34 58.04 7.04
N ARG A 571 -27.56 59.10 7.21
CA ARG A 571 -26.42 59.41 6.34
C ARG A 571 -25.30 60.12 7.08
N ILE A 572 -24.10 59.57 6.94
CA ILE A 572 -22.85 60.19 7.36
C ILE A 572 -22.15 60.71 6.11
N SER A 573 -21.79 61.98 6.11
CA SER A 573 -21.10 62.66 5.02
C SER A 573 -19.92 63.45 5.55
N ASP A 574 -19.05 63.90 4.65
CA ASP A 574 -17.81 64.60 4.99
C ASP A 574 -16.85 63.79 5.90
N PHE A 575 -16.90 62.46 5.81
CA PHE A 575 -16.08 61.57 6.65
C PHE A 575 -14.68 61.39 6.05
N PRO A 576 -13.61 61.92 6.66
CA PRO A 576 -12.28 61.84 6.07
C PRO A 576 -11.72 60.41 6.18
N VAL A 577 -11.23 59.88 5.06
CA VAL A 577 -10.60 58.55 5.00
C VAL A 577 -9.25 58.61 4.29
N ASN A 578 -8.29 57.80 4.73
CA ASN A 578 -7.07 57.53 3.99
C ASN A 578 -7.13 56.15 3.33
N GLN A 579 -6.42 55.98 2.23
CA GLN A 579 -6.28 54.68 1.59
C GLN A 579 -5.73 53.64 2.59
N GLY A 580 -6.45 52.53 2.72
CA GLY A 580 -6.13 51.44 3.65
C GLY A 580 -6.68 51.63 5.06
N ASP A 581 -7.31 52.77 5.38
CA ASP A 581 -8.04 52.90 6.64
C ASP A 581 -9.22 51.91 6.65
N HIS A 582 -9.42 51.29 7.82
CA HIS A 582 -10.39 50.22 8.04
C HIS A 582 -11.45 50.69 9.04
N TYR A 583 -12.71 50.46 8.71
CA TYR A 583 -13.87 50.91 9.49
C TYR A 583 -14.94 49.82 9.56
N PHE A 584 -15.59 49.74 10.72
CA PHE A 584 -16.82 48.97 10.89
C PHE A 584 -18.02 49.91 10.85
N ILE A 585 -19.04 49.56 10.09
CA ILE A 585 -20.29 50.31 9.96
C ILE A 585 -21.38 49.44 10.56
N ARG A 586 -22.00 49.95 11.62
CA ARG A 586 -23.14 49.31 12.29
C ARG A 586 -24.41 50.01 11.83
N VAL A 587 -25.39 49.26 11.36
CA VAL A 587 -26.69 49.76 10.91
C VAL A 587 -27.79 49.01 11.66
N GLY A 588 -28.66 49.72 12.35
CA GLY A 588 -29.80 49.14 13.06
C GLY A 588 -31.04 50.02 12.97
N GLY A 589 -32.14 49.58 13.54
CA GLY A 589 -33.37 50.36 13.70
C GLY A 589 -33.30 51.37 14.85
N PHE A 590 -34.12 52.41 14.78
CA PHE A 590 -34.20 53.45 15.81
C PHE A 590 -34.68 52.92 17.18
N ASP A 591 -35.67 52.03 17.23
CA ASP A 591 -36.15 51.39 18.44
C ASP A 591 -36.82 50.02 18.19
N SER A 592 -37.14 49.32 19.27
CA SER A 592 -37.78 47.99 19.26
C SER A 592 -39.32 48.01 19.39
N VAL A 593 -39.95 49.19 19.41
CA VAL A 593 -41.30 49.43 19.96
C VAL A 593 -42.24 50.18 19.01
N SER A 594 -41.70 50.98 18.08
CA SER A 594 -42.42 51.72 17.05
C SER A 594 -42.83 50.77 15.91
N GLN A 595 -42.72 51.12 14.62
CA GLN A 595 -43.14 50.22 13.53
C GLN A 595 -42.17 49.02 13.36
N VAL A 596 -42.25 48.28 12.25
CA VAL A 596 -41.23 47.29 11.92
C VAL A 596 -39.97 48.06 11.52
N GLU A 597 -39.06 48.27 12.47
CA GLU A 597 -37.81 49.03 12.27
C GLU A 597 -36.61 48.13 11.94
N LEU A 598 -36.85 47.13 11.08
CA LEU A 598 -35.86 46.20 10.57
C LEU A 598 -36.24 45.76 9.16
N GLY A 599 -35.28 45.23 8.40
CA GLY A 599 -35.54 44.73 7.06
C GLY A 599 -34.34 44.83 6.11
N PRO A 600 -34.56 44.53 4.83
CA PRO A 600 -33.55 44.70 3.80
C PRO A 600 -33.27 46.18 3.52
N GLY A 601 -32.08 46.45 2.99
CA GLY A 601 -31.64 47.79 2.64
C GLY A 601 -30.42 47.81 1.73
N VAL A 602 -30.05 49.02 1.28
CA VAL A 602 -28.83 49.25 0.49
C VAL A 602 -28.01 50.37 1.12
N LEU A 603 -26.80 50.05 1.57
CA LEU A 603 -25.80 51.04 1.97
C LEU A 603 -25.02 51.52 0.76
N THR A 604 -25.15 52.80 0.43
CA THR A 604 -24.37 53.43 -0.65
C THR A 604 -23.14 54.13 -0.09
N ILE A 605 -21.95 53.72 -0.54
CA ILE A 605 -20.67 54.30 -0.14
C ILE A 605 -20.04 55.02 -1.35
N THR A 606 -19.62 56.27 -1.14
CA THR A 606 -18.91 57.09 -2.15
C THR A 606 -17.68 57.73 -1.53
N ILE A 607 -16.65 58.00 -2.35
CA ILE A 607 -15.46 58.79 -1.95
C ILE A 607 -15.16 59.79 -3.07
N ASP A 608 -15.10 61.07 -2.70
CA ASP A 608 -14.75 62.20 -3.59
C ASP A 608 -13.26 62.57 -3.56
#